data_AF-A0A3P9GY36-F1
#
_entry.id   AF-A0A3P9GY36-F1
#
_cell.length_a   1.000
_cell.length_b   1.000
_cell.length_c   1.000
_cell.angle_alpha   90.00
_cell.angle_beta   90.00
_cell.angle_gamma   90.00
#
_symmetry.space_group_name_H-M   'P 1'
#
loop_
_entity.id
_entity.type
_entity.pdbx_description
1 polymer ?
#
loop_
_entity_poly.entity_id
_entity_poly.type
_entity_poly.pdbx_seq_one_letter_code
_entity_poly.pdbx_strand_id
1 'polypeptide(L)'
;MNSSCVSCRRNFFKLLLFTVSDAASNQTVSDAASNQTVSDAASNQTVSDAASNQTVSDAASNQTVSDAASNQTVSDAASNQTVSDAASNQTVSDAASNQTVSDAASNQTVSDAASNQTVSDAASNQTVSDAASNQTVSDAASNQTVSDAASNQTVSDAASNQTVVDKSSLLITQLNVLILN
;
A
#
# COMPACT_ATOMS: atom_id res chain seq x y z
N MET A 1 7.85 -33.82 -6.40
CA MET A 1 8.10 -33.53 -7.83
C MET A 1 6.82 -32.98 -8.42
N ASN A 2 6.76 -31.66 -8.60
CA ASN A 2 5.99 -30.98 -9.65
C ASN A 2 6.31 -29.49 -9.55
N SER A 3 7.53 -29.15 -9.97
CA SER A 3 7.91 -27.80 -10.36
C SER A 3 7.38 -27.58 -11.78
N SER A 4 6.14 -27.13 -11.89
CA SER A 4 5.54 -26.84 -13.20
C SER A 4 5.66 -25.35 -13.51
N CYS A 5 6.84 -24.99 -14.02
CA CYS A 5 7.08 -23.98 -15.05
C CYS A 5 6.60 -22.52 -14.79
N VAL A 6 7.39 -21.78 -14.00
CA VAL A 6 7.32 -20.30 -13.84
C VAL A 6 7.83 -19.53 -15.09
N SER A 7 8.03 -20.20 -16.22
CA SER A 7 8.66 -19.60 -17.42
C SER A 7 7.97 -20.02 -18.72
N CYS A 8 6.66 -19.77 -18.86
CA CYS A 8 5.96 -20.06 -20.12
C CYS A 8 4.95 -19.00 -20.59
N ARG A 9 5.19 -17.69 -20.41
CA ARG A 9 4.55 -16.65 -21.24
C ARG A 9 5.48 -15.46 -21.52
N ARG A 10 6.67 -15.76 -22.06
CA ARG A 10 7.55 -14.74 -22.64
C ARG A 10 7.08 -14.44 -24.07
N ASN A 11 6.77 -13.18 -24.35
CA ASN A 11 6.46 -12.55 -25.65
C ASN A 11 5.04 -12.71 -26.23
N PHE A 12 4.22 -11.65 -26.10
CA PHE A 12 3.63 -11.03 -27.28
C PHE A 12 3.47 -9.51 -27.04
N PHE A 13 4.32 -8.73 -27.71
CA PHE A 13 4.31 -7.28 -27.68
C PHE A 13 2.98 -6.72 -28.22
N LYS A 14 2.59 -5.55 -27.68
CA LYS A 14 1.64 -4.54 -28.22
C LYS A 14 0.18 -4.64 -27.72
N LEU A 15 -0.14 -3.76 -26.76
CA LEU A 15 -1.48 -3.24 -26.41
C LEU A 15 -2.42 -4.15 -25.58
N LEU A 16 -2.03 -5.36 -25.20
CA LEU A 16 -2.85 -6.22 -24.33
C LEU A 16 -2.59 -5.94 -22.84
N LEU A 17 -3.67 -5.78 -22.07
CA LEU A 17 -3.69 -5.93 -20.62
C LEU A 17 -3.12 -7.31 -20.27
N PHE A 18 -2.10 -7.37 -19.41
CA PHE A 18 -1.50 -8.62 -18.95
C PHE A 18 -2.12 -9.01 -17.60
N THR A 19 -2.74 -10.19 -17.54
CA THR A 19 -3.40 -10.69 -16.33
C THR A 19 -2.62 -11.85 -15.74
N VAL A 20 -2.23 -11.74 -14.47
CA VAL A 20 -1.67 -12.84 -13.67
C VAL A 20 -2.70 -13.25 -12.63
N SER A 21 -2.97 -14.55 -12.54
CA SER A 21 -3.79 -15.11 -11.46
C SER A 21 -3.34 -16.53 -11.15
N ASP A 22 -2.94 -16.77 -9.91
CA ASP A 22 -2.51 -18.07 -9.41
C ASP A 22 -2.97 -18.29 -7.95
N ALA A 23 -3.20 -19.55 -7.61
CA ALA A 23 -3.65 -20.00 -6.30
C ALA A 23 -2.79 -21.18 -5.83
N ALA A 24 -1.78 -20.89 -5.03
CA ALA A 24 -0.90 -21.89 -4.44
C ALA A 24 -0.55 -21.57 -2.98
N SER A 25 -0.03 -22.54 -2.24
CA SER A 25 0.30 -22.35 -0.82
C SER A 25 1.40 -21.30 -0.61
N ASN A 26 2.42 -21.29 -1.48
CA ASN A 26 3.51 -20.33 -1.48
C ASN A 26 3.70 -19.80 -2.90
N GLN A 27 3.66 -18.48 -3.06
CA GLN A 27 3.73 -17.83 -4.36
C GLN A 27 4.79 -16.75 -4.41
N THR A 28 5.45 -16.64 -5.56
CA THR A 28 6.33 -15.53 -5.89
C THR A 28 6.00 -15.08 -7.30
N VAL A 29 5.50 -13.86 -7.43
CA VAL A 29 5.13 -13.24 -8.70
C VAL A 29 6.07 -12.08 -8.97
N SER A 30 6.51 -12.00 -10.23
CA SER A 30 7.28 -10.86 -10.73
C SER A 30 7.06 -10.71 -12.22
N ASP A 31 6.54 -9.56 -12.63
CA ASP A 31 6.28 -9.19 -14.01
C ASP A 31 6.61 -7.71 -14.30
N ALA A 32 6.95 -7.45 -15.57
CA ALA A 32 7.39 -6.15 -16.06
C ALA A 32 6.63 -5.71 -17.33
N ALA A 33 5.33 -5.99 -17.42
CA ALA A 33 4.48 -5.55 -18.52
C ALA A 33 3.94 -4.12 -18.32
N SER A 34 3.61 -3.44 -19.42
CA SER A 34 3.20 -2.02 -19.39
C SER A 34 1.83 -1.78 -18.74
N ASN A 35 0.89 -2.72 -18.89
CA ASN A 35 -0.44 -2.67 -18.29
C ASN A 35 -0.70 -4.02 -17.62
N GLN A 36 -0.78 -4.04 -16.30
CA GLN A 36 -0.86 -5.28 -15.53
C GLN A 36 -2.09 -5.31 -14.64
N THR A 37 -2.68 -6.49 -14.52
CA THR A 37 -3.65 -6.85 -13.49
C THR A 37 -3.19 -8.14 -12.84
N VAL A 38 -2.95 -8.08 -11.54
CA VAL A 38 -2.50 -9.22 -10.74
C VAL A 38 -3.59 -9.51 -9.74
N SER A 39 -3.98 -10.78 -9.64
CA SER A 39 -4.93 -11.20 -8.62
C SER A 39 -4.65 -12.63 -8.21
N ASP A 40 -4.04 -12.77 -7.04
CA ASP A 40 -3.52 -14.01 -6.52
C ASP A 40 -4.06 -14.31 -5.13
N ALA A 41 -4.08 -15.59 -4.78
CA ALA A 41 -4.44 -16.04 -3.44
C ALA A 41 -3.46 -17.09 -2.93
N ALA A 42 -2.82 -16.84 -1.79
CA ALA A 42 -1.83 -17.79 -1.24
C ALA A 42 -1.90 -17.93 0.28
N SER A 43 -1.19 -18.90 0.85
CA SER A 43 -0.89 -18.84 2.29
C SER A 43 0.27 -17.88 2.55
N ASN A 44 1.34 -17.96 1.76
CA ASN A 44 2.44 -17.00 1.76
C ASN A 44 2.68 -16.47 0.35
N GLN A 45 2.81 -15.15 0.21
CA GLN A 45 2.95 -14.50 -1.07
C GLN A 45 4.05 -13.45 -1.06
N THR A 46 4.79 -13.38 -2.15
CA THR A 46 5.69 -12.28 -2.47
C THR A 46 5.38 -11.79 -3.88
N VAL A 47 5.02 -10.52 -4.03
CA VAL A 47 4.77 -9.87 -5.33
C VAL A 47 5.78 -8.77 -5.51
N SER A 48 6.37 -8.70 -6.70
CA SER A 48 7.25 -7.61 -7.09
C SER A 48 7.15 -7.33 -8.57
N ASP A 49 6.34 -6.35 -8.89
CA ASP A 49 5.93 -6.04 -10.24
C ASP A 49 6.28 -4.59 -10.62
N ALA A 50 6.50 -4.40 -11.92
CA ALA A 50 6.80 -3.09 -12.47
C ALA A 50 5.99 -2.82 -13.73
N ALA A 51 5.15 -1.78 -13.73
CA ALA A 51 4.31 -1.47 -14.88
C ALA A 51 4.23 0.02 -15.18
N SER A 52 3.63 0.39 -16.32
CA SER A 52 3.20 1.79 -16.50
C SER A 52 1.86 2.00 -15.80
N ASN A 53 0.92 1.06 -15.97
CA ASN A 53 -0.35 1.01 -15.24
C ASN A 53 -0.51 -0.35 -14.58
N GLN A 54 -0.82 -0.37 -13.29
CA GLN A 54 -0.92 -1.59 -12.52
C GLN A 54 -2.19 -1.62 -11.69
N THR A 55 -2.81 -2.79 -11.61
CA THR A 55 -3.84 -3.11 -10.62
C THR A 55 -3.45 -4.41 -9.94
N VAL A 56 -3.31 -4.38 -8.62
CA VAL A 56 -3.02 -5.57 -7.80
C VAL A 56 -4.18 -5.79 -6.85
N SER A 57 -4.63 -7.03 -6.74
CA SER A 57 -5.65 -7.40 -5.77
C SER A 57 -5.41 -8.82 -5.27
N ASP A 58 -4.71 -8.87 -4.15
CA ASP A 58 -4.15 -10.11 -3.63
C ASP A 58 -4.65 -10.43 -2.23
N ALA A 59 -4.67 -11.73 -1.92
CA ALA A 59 -5.07 -12.21 -0.61
C ALA A 59 -4.12 -13.30 -0.09
N ALA A 60 -3.51 -13.07 1.06
CA ALA A 60 -2.65 -14.08 1.68
C ALA A 60 -2.75 -14.17 3.19
N SER A 61 -2.20 -15.22 3.82
CA SER A 61 -2.00 -15.18 5.27
C SER A 61 -0.80 -14.31 5.61
N ASN A 62 0.31 -14.47 4.88
CA ASN A 62 1.48 -13.60 4.96
C ASN A 62 1.80 -13.06 3.57
N GLN A 63 1.91 -11.74 3.43
CA GLN A 63 2.10 -11.08 2.15
C GLN A 63 3.25 -10.08 2.22
N THR A 64 4.05 -10.05 1.17
CA THR A 64 5.00 -8.98 0.89
C THR A 64 4.77 -8.49 -0.53
N VAL A 65 4.49 -7.20 -0.68
CA VAL A 65 4.29 -6.54 -1.98
C VAL A 65 5.32 -5.43 -2.12
N SER A 66 5.92 -5.34 -3.30
CA SER A 66 6.94 -4.34 -3.61
C SER A 66 6.84 -3.97 -5.07
N ASP A 67 5.97 -3.01 -5.35
CA ASP A 67 5.56 -2.70 -6.70
C ASP A 67 5.94 -1.28 -7.13
N ALA A 68 6.11 -1.11 -8.44
CA ALA A 68 6.44 0.18 -9.02
C ALA A 68 5.64 0.46 -10.29
N ALA A 69 4.88 1.56 -10.30
CA ALA A 69 4.14 1.94 -11.50
C ALA A 69 4.09 3.44 -11.77
N SER A 70 3.66 3.86 -12.97
CA SER A 70 3.29 5.27 -13.15
C SER A 70 1.92 5.54 -12.54
N ASN A 71 0.95 4.66 -12.80
CA ASN A 71 -0.36 4.65 -12.14
C ASN A 71 -0.58 3.28 -11.49
N GLN A 72 -0.89 3.28 -10.20
CA GLN A 72 -1.04 2.07 -9.43
C GLN A 72 -2.35 2.06 -8.66
N THR A 73 -3.00 0.91 -8.61
CA THR A 73 -4.10 0.63 -7.69
C THR A 73 -3.80 -0.70 -7.01
N VAL A 74 -3.72 -0.70 -5.69
CA VAL A 74 -3.48 -1.89 -4.88
C VAL A 74 -4.64 -2.07 -3.93
N SER A 75 -5.12 -3.30 -3.80
CA SER A 75 -6.16 -3.66 -2.86
C SER A 75 -5.92 -5.05 -2.32
N ASP A 76 -5.22 -5.09 -1.20
CA ASP A 76 -4.68 -6.33 -0.67
C ASP A 76 -5.22 -6.65 0.72
N ALA A 77 -5.29 -7.95 1.01
CA ALA A 77 -5.77 -8.43 2.29
C ALA A 77 -4.87 -9.54 2.84
N ALA A 78 -4.32 -9.34 4.04
CA ALA A 78 -3.54 -10.37 4.69
C ALA A 78 -3.70 -10.48 6.20
N SER A 79 -3.23 -11.58 6.82
CA SER A 79 -3.09 -11.58 8.28
C SER A 79 -1.87 -10.76 8.70
N ASN A 80 -0.74 -10.97 8.03
CA ASN A 80 0.48 -10.16 8.16
C ASN A 80 0.86 -9.62 6.79
N GLN A 81 0.99 -8.31 6.67
CA GLN A 81 1.23 -7.64 5.40
C GLN A 81 2.43 -6.70 5.51
N THR A 82 3.24 -6.67 4.47
CA THR A 82 4.27 -5.66 4.25
C THR A 82 4.15 -5.16 2.83
N VAL A 83 3.88 -3.87 2.67
CA VAL A 83 3.74 -3.21 1.37
C VAL A 83 4.77 -2.11 1.27
N SER A 84 5.39 -1.99 0.09
CA SER A 84 6.42 -1.01 -0.21
C SER A 84 6.31 -0.60 -1.66
N ASP A 85 5.43 0.36 -1.93
CA ASP A 85 5.06 0.69 -3.29
C ASP A 85 5.49 2.09 -3.72
N ALA A 86 5.76 2.24 -5.00
CA ALA A 86 6.19 3.52 -5.58
C ALA A 86 5.43 3.84 -6.86
N ALA A 87 4.73 4.97 -6.90
CA ALA A 87 4.05 5.40 -8.11
C ALA A 87 4.07 6.91 -8.39
N SER A 88 3.67 7.33 -9.60
CA SER A 88 3.36 8.76 -9.80
C SER A 88 1.97 9.08 -9.25
N ASN A 89 0.98 8.26 -9.58
CA ASN A 89 -0.36 8.30 -9.00
C ASN A 89 -0.67 6.94 -8.37
N GLN A 90 -1.02 6.94 -7.09
CA GLN A 90 -1.23 5.72 -6.31
C GLN A 90 -2.57 5.75 -5.60
N THR A 91 -3.24 4.61 -5.59
CA THR A 91 -4.38 4.35 -4.72
C THR A 91 -4.15 3.01 -4.04
N VAL A 92 -4.08 3.00 -2.71
CA VAL A 92 -3.87 1.80 -1.90
C VAL A 92 -5.05 1.64 -0.95
N SER A 93 -5.52 0.41 -0.84
CA SER A 93 -6.57 0.04 0.11
C SER A 93 -6.29 -1.33 0.67
N ASP A 94 -5.62 -1.33 1.81
CA ASP A 94 -5.10 -2.55 2.39
C ASP A 94 -5.75 -2.89 3.73
N ALA A 95 -5.89 -4.19 3.98
CA ALA A 95 -6.48 -4.69 5.21
C ALA A 95 -5.66 -5.82 5.80
N ALA A 96 -5.17 -5.64 7.04
CA ALA A 96 -4.46 -6.71 7.71
C ALA A 96 -4.67 -6.81 9.22
N SER A 97 -4.25 -7.91 9.85
CA SER A 97 -4.17 -7.92 11.33
C SER A 97 -2.92 -7.16 11.80
N ASN A 98 -1.77 -7.45 11.19
CA ASN A 98 -0.53 -6.69 11.37
C ASN A 98 -0.07 -6.17 10.01
N GLN A 99 0.11 -4.85 9.92
CA GLN A 99 0.40 -4.18 8.66
C GLN A 99 1.62 -3.27 8.80
N THR A 100 2.49 -3.31 7.80
CA THR A 100 3.54 -2.32 7.60
C THR A 100 3.42 -1.81 6.16
N VAL A 101 3.23 -0.51 5.99
CA VAL A 101 3.12 0.15 4.67
C VAL A 101 4.17 1.25 4.59
N SER A 102 4.79 1.35 3.42
CA SER A 102 5.81 2.34 3.13
C SER A 102 5.70 2.77 1.68
N ASP A 103 4.85 3.75 1.43
CA ASP A 103 4.50 4.12 0.07
C ASP A 103 5.02 5.49 -0.33
N ALA A 104 5.34 5.63 -1.61
CA ALA A 104 5.85 6.87 -2.16
C ALA A 104 5.16 7.23 -3.48
N ALA A 105 4.50 8.39 -3.52
CA ALA A 105 3.90 8.86 -4.77
C ALA A 105 3.95 10.36 -5.01
N SER A 106 3.66 10.81 -6.24
CA SER A 106 3.41 12.26 -6.44
C SER A 106 2.01 12.63 -5.95
N ASN A 107 1.00 11.83 -6.33
CA ASN A 107 -0.36 11.92 -5.81
C ASN A 107 -0.75 10.58 -5.21
N GLN A 108 -1.13 10.58 -3.93
CA GLN A 108 -1.39 9.36 -3.17
C GLN A 108 -2.75 9.42 -2.50
N THR A 109 -3.46 8.31 -2.54
CA THR A 109 -4.63 8.07 -1.71
C THR A 109 -4.46 6.72 -1.03
N VAL A 110 -4.46 6.70 0.30
CA VAL A 110 -4.29 5.50 1.12
C VAL A 110 -5.48 5.36 2.04
N SER A 111 -5.95 4.12 2.19
CA SER A 111 -7.07 3.77 3.06
C SER A 111 -6.80 2.41 3.67
N ASP A 112 -6.12 2.42 4.80
CA ASP A 112 -5.64 1.19 5.41
C ASP A 112 -6.35 0.86 6.73
N ALA A 113 -6.55 -0.43 6.95
CA ALA A 113 -7.20 -0.92 8.16
C ALA A 113 -6.43 -2.08 8.78
N ALA A 114 -5.99 -1.93 10.03
CA ALA A 114 -5.36 -3.03 10.73
C ALA A 114 -5.61 -3.10 12.24
N SER A 115 -5.24 -4.21 12.89
CA SER A 115 -5.22 -4.23 14.36
C SER A 115 -3.96 -3.52 14.88
N ASN A 116 -2.81 -3.85 14.31
CA ASN A 116 -1.54 -3.15 14.54
C ASN A 116 -1.00 -2.63 13.21
N GLN A 117 -0.73 -1.34 13.14
CA GLN A 117 -0.36 -0.68 11.90
C GLN A 117 0.89 0.19 12.09
N THR A 118 1.80 0.10 11.12
CA THR A 118 2.88 1.07 10.92
C THR A 118 2.81 1.57 9.49
N VAL A 119 2.62 2.87 9.29
CA VAL A 119 2.54 3.53 7.98
C VAL A 119 3.62 4.60 7.89
N SER A 120 4.27 4.69 6.74
CA SER A 120 5.32 5.66 6.47
C SER A 120 5.21 6.12 5.02
N ASP A 121 4.39 7.12 4.77
CA ASP A 121 4.07 7.52 3.42
C ASP A 121 4.64 8.87 3.03
N ALA A 122 5.00 9.00 1.76
CA ALA A 122 5.57 10.24 1.23
C ALA A 122 4.92 10.64 -0.09
N ALA A 123 4.32 11.83 -0.14
CA ALA A 123 3.78 12.34 -1.39
C ALA A 123 3.85 13.84 -1.62
N SER A 124 3.65 14.30 -2.85
CA SER A 124 3.44 15.76 -3.06
C SER A 124 2.03 16.16 -2.62
N ASN A 125 1.01 15.40 -3.04
CA ASN A 125 -0.37 15.52 -2.58
C ASN A 125 -0.83 14.18 -2.01
N GLN A 126 -1.30 14.20 -0.78
CA GLN A 126 -1.62 12.99 -0.02
C GLN A 126 -3.02 13.08 0.60
N THR A 127 -3.76 11.99 0.50
CA THR A 127 -4.97 11.75 1.30
C THR A 127 -4.84 10.40 1.98
N VAL A 128 -4.86 10.38 3.30
CA VAL A 128 -4.72 9.17 4.12
C VAL A 128 -5.95 9.02 5.00
N SER A 129 -6.43 7.80 5.11
CA SER A 129 -7.56 7.44 5.97
C SER A 129 -7.28 6.10 6.64
N ASP A 130 -6.61 6.14 7.78
CA ASP A 130 -6.17 4.92 8.43
C ASP A 130 -6.97 4.60 9.69
N ALA A 131 -7.21 3.31 9.92
CA ALA A 131 -7.93 2.84 11.08
C ALA A 131 -7.21 1.66 11.73
N ALA A 132 -6.78 1.80 12.98
CA ALA A 132 -6.21 0.68 13.71
C ALA A 132 -6.44 0.66 15.21
N SER A 133 -6.21 -0.47 15.87
CA SER A 133 -6.23 -0.47 17.35
C SER A 133 -4.97 0.17 17.92
N ASN A 134 -3.80 -0.24 17.42
CA ASN A 134 -2.51 0.40 17.67
C ASN A 134 -1.91 0.89 16.36
N GLN A 135 -1.53 2.16 16.31
CA GLN A 135 -1.08 2.80 15.08
C GLN A 135 0.17 3.65 15.32
N THR A 136 1.13 3.53 14.39
CA THR A 136 2.23 4.48 14.22
C THR A 136 2.22 4.97 12.78
N VAL A 137 2.03 6.28 12.59
CA VAL A 137 1.99 6.92 11.27
C VAL A 137 3.11 7.96 11.19
N SER A 138 3.79 8.00 10.06
CA SER A 138 4.83 8.97 9.78
C SER A 138 4.73 9.43 8.33
N ASP A 139 3.90 10.44 8.09
CA ASP A 139 3.63 10.90 6.74
C ASP A 139 4.35 12.19 6.39
N ALA A 140 4.75 12.33 5.13
CA ALA A 140 5.39 13.53 4.63
C ALA A 140 4.77 13.98 3.31
N ALA A 141 4.16 15.17 3.28
CA ALA A 141 3.63 15.70 2.02
C ALA A 141 3.63 17.22 1.87
N SER A 142 3.58 17.72 0.63
CA SER A 142 3.42 19.18 0.43
C SER A 142 2.00 19.62 0.79
N ASN A 143 0.99 18.91 0.27
CA ASN A 143 -0.42 19.07 0.64
C ASN A 143 -0.95 17.75 1.18
N GLN A 144 -1.54 17.78 2.38
CA GLN A 144 -1.93 16.58 3.08
C GLN A 144 -3.33 16.71 3.69
N THR A 145 -4.13 15.65 3.53
CA THR A 145 -5.36 15.44 4.30
C THR A 145 -5.27 14.06 4.98
N VAL A 146 -5.31 14.03 6.30
CA VAL A 146 -5.23 12.79 7.10
C VAL A 146 -6.50 12.64 7.92
N SER A 147 -7.07 11.44 7.94
CA SER A 147 -8.20 11.09 8.80
C SER A 147 -7.93 9.76 9.50
N ASP A 148 -7.41 9.83 10.71
CA ASP A 148 -7.07 8.63 11.46
C ASP A 148 -8.08 8.28 12.53
N ALA A 149 -8.19 6.98 12.80
CA ALA A 149 -8.96 6.45 13.90
C ALA A 149 -8.20 5.31 14.58
N ALA A 150 -7.57 5.60 15.71
CA ALA A 150 -6.92 4.58 16.51
C ALA A 150 -7.18 4.65 18.01
N SER A 151 -7.20 3.50 18.69
CA SER A 151 -7.32 3.49 20.16
C SER A 151 -6.03 3.93 20.84
N ASN A 152 -4.89 3.62 20.23
CA ASN A 152 -3.56 4.00 20.68
C ASN A 152 -2.74 4.43 19.46
N GLN A 153 -2.30 5.69 19.45
CA GLN A 153 -1.76 6.32 18.25
C GLN A 153 -0.45 7.07 18.54
N THR A 154 0.50 6.98 17.62
CA THR A 154 1.62 7.92 17.49
C THR A 154 1.64 8.41 16.06
N VAL A 155 1.55 9.73 15.86
CA VAL A 155 1.56 10.37 14.54
C VAL A 155 2.71 11.35 14.46
N SER A 156 3.45 11.30 13.37
CA SER A 156 4.51 12.25 13.05
C SER A 156 4.39 12.71 11.61
N ASP A 157 3.58 13.74 11.39
CA ASP A 157 3.36 14.27 10.05
C ASP A 157 4.24 15.49 9.77
N ALA A 158 4.74 15.55 8.54
CA ALA A 158 5.49 16.68 8.02
C ALA A 158 4.82 17.18 6.74
N ALA A 159 3.96 18.20 6.86
CA ALA A 159 3.36 18.83 5.69
C ALA A 159 3.44 20.35 5.65
N SER A 160 3.60 20.90 4.44
CA SER A 160 3.58 22.36 4.23
C SER A 160 2.16 22.92 4.36
N ASN A 161 1.17 22.16 3.92
CA ASN A 161 -0.25 22.48 4.05
C ASN A 161 -1.00 21.21 4.48
N GLN A 162 -1.66 21.26 5.64
CA GLN A 162 -2.19 20.08 6.31
C GLN A 162 -3.62 20.27 6.83
N THR A 163 -4.45 19.26 6.64
CA THR A 163 -5.70 19.07 7.38
C THR A 163 -5.68 17.70 8.05
N VAL A 164 -5.83 17.66 9.38
CA VAL A 164 -5.86 16.41 10.16
C VAL A 164 -7.20 16.30 10.88
N VAL A 165 -7.86 15.15 10.72
CA VAL A 165 -9.08 14.78 11.44
C VAL A 165 -8.81 13.51 12.24
N ASP A 166 -8.51 13.67 13.53
CA ASP A 166 -8.37 12.55 14.45
C ASP A 166 -9.74 12.21 15.08
N LYS A 167 -10.20 10.97 14.87
CA LYS A 167 -11.47 10.45 15.43
C LYS A 167 -11.26 9.61 16.69
N SER A 168 -10.04 9.57 17.21
CA SER A 168 -9.63 8.77 18.37
C SER A 168 -10.03 9.43 19.69
N SER A 169 -10.36 8.63 20.71
CA SER A 169 -10.66 9.17 22.04
C SER A 169 -9.38 9.45 22.84
N LEU A 170 -8.92 10.71 22.80
CA LEU A 170 -8.27 11.41 23.92
C LEU A 170 -6.93 10.84 24.48
N LEU A 171 -5.80 10.99 23.77
CA LEU A 171 -4.48 11.15 24.42
C LEU A 171 -3.42 11.79 23.49
N ILE A 172 -3.49 13.11 23.32
CA ILE A 172 -2.47 13.90 22.59
C ILE A 172 -1.16 13.88 23.39
N THR A 173 -0.09 13.32 22.82
CA THR A 173 1.28 13.55 23.32
C THR A 173 2.14 14.13 22.20
N GLN A 174 2.41 15.43 22.32
CA GLN A 174 3.42 16.27 21.63
C GLN A 174 3.07 16.70 20.19
N LEU A 175 2.51 17.90 19.97
CA LEU A 175 3.17 19.22 20.01
C LEU A 175 4.04 19.50 18.76
N ASN A 176 3.38 19.82 17.63
CA ASN A 176 3.83 20.84 16.68
C ASN A 176 2.68 21.36 15.80
N VAL A 177 1.54 21.67 16.43
CA VAL A 177 0.55 22.58 15.82
C VAL A 177 1.09 24.01 15.95
N LEU A 178 1.99 24.36 15.04
CA LEU A 178 2.31 25.72 14.65
C LEU A 178 2.93 25.59 13.26
N ILE A 179 2.25 26.00 12.18
CA ILE A 179 2.42 27.34 11.64
C ILE A 179 1.07 27.93 11.18
N LEU A 180 0.70 29.07 11.76
CA LEU A 180 -0.16 30.07 11.12
C LEU A 180 0.58 30.70 9.93
N ASN A 181 0.03 30.54 8.72
CA ASN A 181 -0.16 31.54 7.64
C ASN A 181 -0.22 30.86 6.29
#